data_AF-A0A143G2R4-F1
#
_entry.id   AF-A0A143G2R4-F1
#
_cell.length_a   1.000
_cell.length_b   1.000
_cell.length_c   1.000
_cell.angle_alpha   90.00
_cell.angle_beta   90.00
_cell.angle_gamma   90.00
#
_symmetry.space_group_name_H-M   'P 1'
#
loop_
_entity.id
_entity.type
_entity.pdbx_description
1 polymer ?
#
loop_
_entity_poly.entity_id
_entity_poly.type
_entity_poly.pdbx_seq_one_letter_code
_entity_poly.pdbx_strand_id
1 'polypeptide(L)'
;MSNLALEVTAARLEQNMIEYYKRLKFERVPEGLDFKDHQRALNLELNQILMSYFDDWRILMVVCGREYKFSFWVDAFYRAYSSVLLESGDHYFTMGGLVTASSYNNQASAHIDKILKRLDKLFQSTSFVEQLQQHNQYYTKQIEKIRESYCTVSETYPDAVDLKFELSLEGFLNQWVDISEWNKLFNHFQKELKKLPWYKAQVVFTFHQIVRVDRGYVVKFFLAVDALLCVEFSAYSREIDYCWKKVTDNKGMTFCLQSDFQLYQHEDEYQLIIQRNAQDQALDPLSALNEMPDRETSIEGLANRICVTPKGFKWFHGTPVRR
;
A
#
# COMPACT_ATOMS: atom_id res chain seq x y z
N MET A 1 13.13 14.71 7.12
CA MET A 1 12.83 13.63 6.17
C MET A 1 11.40 13.82 5.70
N SER A 2 11.12 13.82 4.40
CA SER A 2 9.73 13.91 3.91
C SER A 2 9.00 12.59 4.18
N ASN A 3 7.66 12.64 4.31
CA ASN A 3 6.85 11.42 4.45
C ASN A 3 7.03 10.45 3.28
N LEU A 4 7.31 10.97 2.08
CA LEU A 4 7.67 10.17 0.91
C LEU A 4 8.96 9.34 1.13
N ALA A 5 9.99 9.93 1.73
CA ALA A 5 11.22 9.20 2.04
C ALA A 5 10.98 8.11 3.08
N LEU A 6 10.06 8.33 4.02
CA LEU A 6 9.64 7.29 4.98
C LEU A 6 8.95 6.11 4.29
N GLU A 7 8.10 6.38 3.31
CA GLU A 7 7.43 5.32 2.53
C GLU A 7 8.40 4.49 1.69
N VAL A 8 9.40 5.13 1.05
CA VAL A 8 10.45 4.42 0.31
C VAL A 8 11.28 3.56 1.25
N THR A 9 11.66 4.09 2.40
CA THR A 9 12.38 3.35 3.45
C THR A 9 11.58 2.16 3.95
N ALA A 10 10.27 2.31 4.13
CA ALA A 10 9.40 1.24 4.58
C ALA A 10 9.27 0.12 3.53
N ALA A 11 9.14 0.47 2.25
CA ALA A 11 9.11 -0.52 1.16
C ALA A 11 10.43 -1.29 1.06
N ARG A 12 11.57 -0.59 1.19
CA ARG A 12 12.89 -1.23 1.25
C ARG A 12 13.02 -2.16 2.47
N LEU A 13 12.53 -1.73 3.63
CA LEU A 13 12.56 -2.53 4.84
C LEU A 13 11.66 -3.78 4.73
N GLU A 14 10.45 -3.64 4.18
CA GLU A 14 9.55 -4.76 3.90
C GLU A 14 10.23 -5.81 3.03
N GLN A 15 10.85 -5.38 1.92
CA GLN A 15 11.57 -6.27 1.02
C GLN A 15 12.69 -7.03 1.75
N ASN A 16 13.46 -6.35 2.59
CA ASN A 16 14.55 -6.98 3.34
C ASN A 16 14.03 -7.99 4.36
N MET A 17 12.90 -7.74 5.01
CA MET A 17 12.27 -8.69 5.94
C MET A 17 11.73 -9.92 5.23
N ILE A 18 11.09 -9.72 4.08
CA ILE A 18 10.60 -10.79 3.21
C ILE A 18 11.75 -11.68 2.77
N GLU A 19 12.81 -11.08 2.21
CA GLU A 19 13.96 -11.83 1.69
C GLU A 19 14.66 -12.61 2.80
N TYR A 20 14.87 -11.97 3.95
CA TYR A 20 15.47 -12.63 5.09
C TYR A 20 14.60 -13.78 5.62
N TYR A 21 13.29 -13.60 5.72
CA TYR A 21 12.37 -14.68 6.12
C TYR A 21 12.40 -15.84 5.12
N LYS A 22 12.44 -15.55 3.80
CA LYS A 22 12.53 -16.59 2.76
C LYS A 22 13.77 -17.44 2.95
N ARG A 23 14.91 -16.80 3.08
CA ARG A 23 16.20 -17.47 3.21
C ARG A 23 16.27 -18.29 4.49
N LEU A 24 15.83 -17.71 5.61
CA LEU A 24 15.80 -18.40 6.90
C LEU A 24 14.89 -19.65 6.91
N LYS A 25 13.81 -19.67 6.11
CA LYS A 25 12.78 -20.73 6.16
C LYS A 25 12.84 -21.76 5.03
N PHE A 26 13.19 -21.34 3.83
CA PHE A 26 13.02 -22.13 2.62
C PHE A 26 14.32 -22.39 1.88
N GLU A 27 15.38 -21.61 2.12
CA GLU A 27 16.69 -21.88 1.53
C GLU A 27 17.31 -23.11 2.19
N ARG A 28 17.96 -23.95 1.39
CA ARG A 28 18.68 -25.12 1.90
C ARG A 28 19.96 -24.65 2.58
N VAL A 29 20.21 -25.17 3.78
CA VAL A 29 21.50 -24.98 4.45
C VAL A 29 22.61 -25.53 3.55
N PRO A 30 23.65 -24.74 3.24
CA PRO A 30 24.75 -25.21 2.40
C PRO A 30 25.45 -26.44 2.98
N GLU A 31 25.96 -27.31 2.11
CA GLU A 31 26.67 -28.52 2.55
C GLU A 31 27.88 -28.17 3.43
N GLY A 32 27.99 -28.86 4.57
CA GLY A 32 29.09 -28.66 5.54
C GLY A 32 28.88 -27.52 6.55
N LEU A 33 27.77 -26.77 6.47
CA LEU A 33 27.38 -25.77 7.48
C LEU A 33 26.27 -26.31 8.38
N ASP A 34 26.34 -25.98 9.67
CA ASP A 34 25.19 -26.18 10.55
C ASP A 34 24.16 -25.04 10.37
N PHE A 35 22.92 -25.26 10.82
CA PHE A 35 21.85 -24.27 10.70
C PHE A 35 22.16 -22.96 11.45
N LYS A 36 22.87 -23.02 12.59
CA LYS A 36 23.17 -21.84 13.41
C LYS A 36 24.23 -20.96 12.74
N ASP A 37 25.21 -21.55 12.08
CA ASP A 37 26.24 -20.85 11.34
C ASP A 37 25.67 -20.25 10.05
N HIS A 38 24.77 -20.96 9.36
CA HIS A 38 24.00 -20.39 8.25
C HIS A 38 23.14 -19.20 8.71
N GLN A 39 22.40 -19.34 9.81
CA GLN A 39 21.61 -18.24 10.40
C GLN A 39 22.50 -17.05 10.80
N ARG A 40 23.68 -17.30 11.38
CA ARG A 40 24.64 -16.25 11.72
C ARG A 40 25.13 -15.50 10.48
N ALA A 41 25.38 -16.20 9.38
CA ALA A 41 25.76 -15.59 8.11
C ALA A 41 24.64 -14.70 7.54
N LEU A 42 23.39 -15.17 7.55
CA LEU A 42 22.23 -14.37 7.16
C LEU A 42 22.07 -13.11 8.02
N ASN A 43 22.28 -13.25 9.34
CA ASN A 43 22.23 -12.12 10.27
C ASN A 43 23.32 -11.09 9.99
N LEU A 44 24.55 -11.52 9.67
CA LEU A 44 25.64 -10.62 9.34
C LEU A 44 25.34 -9.82 8.07
N GLU A 45 24.81 -10.49 7.04
CA GLU A 45 24.43 -9.86 5.79
C GLU A 45 23.31 -8.84 6.00
N LEU A 46 22.24 -9.23 6.70
CA LEU A 46 21.12 -8.32 6.98
C LEU A 46 21.55 -7.15 7.89
N ASN A 47 22.48 -7.36 8.84
CA ASN A 47 23.04 -6.29 9.65
C ASN A 47 23.73 -5.25 8.75
N GLN A 48 24.59 -5.67 7.83
CA GLN A 48 25.26 -4.77 6.88
C GLN A 48 24.26 -4.00 6.01
N ILE A 49 23.22 -4.68 5.53
CA ILE A 49 22.14 -4.05 4.75
C ILE A 49 21.44 -2.98 5.60
N LEU A 50 20.98 -3.32 6.81
CA LEU A 50 20.28 -2.39 7.71
C LEU A 50 21.17 -1.23 8.17
N MET A 51 22.48 -1.46 8.33
CA MET A 51 23.45 -0.41 8.65
C MET A 51 23.57 0.61 7.52
N SER A 52 23.47 0.19 6.25
CA SER A 52 23.61 1.10 5.09
C SER A 52 22.54 2.20 5.02
N TYR A 53 21.44 2.06 5.75
CA TYR A 53 20.36 3.04 5.84
C TYR A 53 19.80 3.16 7.26
N PHE A 54 20.69 3.04 8.27
CA PHE A 54 20.33 2.99 9.69
C PHE A 54 19.47 4.18 10.13
N ASP A 55 19.93 5.39 9.80
CA ASP A 55 19.21 6.61 10.19
C ASP A 55 17.81 6.67 9.57
N ASP A 56 17.65 6.18 8.34
CA ASP A 56 16.38 6.21 7.61
C ASP A 56 15.32 5.35 8.29
N TRP A 57 15.62 4.06 8.50
CA TRP A 57 14.64 3.17 9.12
C TRP A 57 14.47 3.47 10.61
N ARG A 58 15.51 3.95 11.31
CA ARG A 58 15.35 4.39 12.70
C ARG A 58 14.35 5.53 12.80
N ILE A 59 14.47 6.54 11.93
CA ILE A 59 13.51 7.66 11.89
C ILE A 59 12.11 7.15 11.56
N LEU A 60 11.97 6.20 10.62
CA LEU A 60 10.69 5.54 10.35
C LEU A 60 10.06 4.92 11.60
N MET A 61 10.81 4.15 12.40
CA MET A 61 10.27 3.54 13.62
C MET A 61 9.82 4.59 14.65
N VAL A 62 10.57 5.68 14.80
CA VAL A 62 10.29 6.74 15.77
C VAL A 62 9.08 7.58 15.35
N VAL A 63 9.04 8.01 14.09
CA VAL A 63 8.00 8.91 13.57
C VAL A 63 6.69 8.15 13.35
N CYS A 64 6.74 6.98 12.71
CA CYS A 64 5.53 6.29 12.30
C CYS A 64 4.98 5.31 13.34
N GLY A 65 5.80 4.86 14.30
CA GLY A 65 5.42 3.81 15.25
C GLY A 65 4.19 4.09 16.11
N ARG A 66 3.79 5.36 16.29
CA ARG A 66 2.61 5.74 17.10
C ARG A 66 1.37 6.05 16.28
N GLU A 67 1.53 6.74 15.16
CA GLU A 67 0.42 7.39 14.44
C GLU A 67 0.03 6.66 13.16
N TYR A 68 0.92 5.83 12.63
CA TYR A 68 0.74 5.10 11.39
C TYR A 68 0.54 3.61 11.64
N LYS A 69 0.04 2.91 10.62
CA LYS A 69 0.01 1.47 10.51
C LYS A 69 1.09 1.02 9.53
N PHE A 70 1.81 0.00 9.91
CA PHE A 70 2.78 -0.67 9.05
C PHE A 70 2.14 -1.86 8.32
N SER A 71 2.71 -2.21 7.17
CA SER A 71 2.47 -3.52 6.57
C SER A 71 2.93 -4.64 7.50
N PHE A 72 2.48 -5.87 7.26
CA PHE A 72 2.75 -7.01 8.13
C PHE A 72 4.24 -7.20 8.44
N TRP A 73 5.11 -7.09 7.43
CA TRP A 73 6.55 -7.32 7.58
C TRP A 73 7.26 -6.19 8.30
N VAL A 74 6.89 -4.94 8.00
CA VAL A 74 7.43 -3.77 8.70
C VAL A 74 6.96 -3.74 10.16
N ASP A 75 5.73 -4.17 10.42
CA ASP A 75 5.20 -4.33 11.79
C ASP A 75 5.98 -5.40 12.57
N ALA A 76 6.32 -6.54 11.96
CA ALA A 76 7.16 -7.55 12.60
C ALA A 76 8.53 -6.99 13.01
N PHE A 77 9.17 -6.20 12.14
CA PHE A 77 10.40 -5.48 12.47
C PHE A 77 10.18 -4.46 13.60
N TYR A 78 9.12 -3.65 13.52
CA TYR A 78 8.81 -2.65 14.54
C TYR A 78 8.56 -3.27 15.92
N ARG A 79 7.89 -4.42 15.99
CA ARG A 79 7.70 -5.19 17.24
C ARG A 79 9.02 -5.68 17.82
N ALA A 80 9.92 -6.19 16.99
CA ALA A 80 11.26 -6.59 17.42
C ALA A 80 12.08 -5.39 17.91
N TYR A 81 12.06 -4.27 17.17
CA TYR A 81 12.68 -3.00 17.57
C TYR A 81 12.17 -2.51 18.93
N SER A 82 10.85 -2.44 19.09
CA SER A 82 10.21 -1.97 20.32
C SER A 82 10.53 -2.87 21.51
N SER A 83 10.63 -4.19 21.30
CA SER A 83 11.07 -5.13 22.34
C SER A 83 12.51 -4.88 22.79
N VAL A 84 13.42 -4.53 21.87
CA VAL A 84 14.82 -4.22 22.21
C VAL A 84 14.92 -2.91 23.00
N LEU A 85 14.13 -1.89 22.64
CA LEU A 85 14.08 -0.63 23.37
C LEU A 85 13.51 -0.79 24.78
N LEU A 86 12.46 -1.60 24.92
CA LEU A 86 11.87 -1.89 26.23
C LEU A 86 12.89 -2.53 27.19
N GLU A 87 13.76 -3.41 26.67
CA GLU A 87 14.83 -4.05 27.45
C GLU A 87 15.90 -3.05 27.92
N SER A 88 16.15 -1.98 27.17
CA SER A 88 17.09 -0.93 27.57
C SER A 88 16.44 0.19 28.38
N GLY A 89 15.10 0.22 28.49
CA GLY A 89 14.35 1.29 29.15
C GLY A 89 14.27 2.58 28.31
N ASP A 90 14.64 2.52 27.03
CA ASP A 90 14.68 3.66 26.14
C ASP A 90 13.38 3.83 25.36
N HIS A 91 13.06 5.07 24.99
CA HIS A 91 11.89 5.38 24.15
C HIS A 91 12.23 5.33 22.66
N TYR A 92 13.51 5.49 22.31
CA TYR A 92 14.08 5.44 20.98
C TYR A 92 15.58 5.17 21.13
N PHE A 93 16.23 4.71 20.06
CA PHE A 93 17.68 4.48 20.08
C PHE A 93 18.40 5.82 20.31
N THR A 94 19.07 5.93 21.46
CA THR A 94 19.95 7.04 21.80
C THR A 94 21.38 6.56 21.94
N MET A 95 22.33 7.38 21.50
CA MET A 95 23.75 7.13 21.71
C MET A 95 24.15 7.37 23.17
N GLY A 96 25.00 6.48 23.72
CA GLY A 96 25.67 6.70 24.99
C GLY A 96 27.13 7.13 24.82
N GLY A 97 27.58 8.15 25.55
CA GLY A 97 29.00 8.47 25.76
C GLY A 97 29.72 9.30 24.68
N LEU A 98 31.06 9.30 24.75
CA LEU A 98 31.98 10.12 23.95
C LEU A 98 31.96 9.75 22.44
N VAL A 99 31.92 10.78 21.61
CA VAL A 99 31.49 10.70 20.20
C VAL A 99 32.68 10.47 19.26
N THR A 100 32.83 9.24 18.78
CA THR A 100 33.53 8.95 17.53
C THR A 100 32.57 8.27 16.55
N ALA A 101 32.78 8.47 15.26
CA ALA A 101 31.99 7.78 14.22
C ALA A 101 32.09 6.25 14.35
N SER A 102 33.24 5.73 14.81
CA SER A 102 33.42 4.30 15.09
C SER A 102 32.58 3.82 16.27
N SER A 103 32.48 4.60 17.36
CA SER A 103 31.62 4.29 18.51
C SER A 103 30.14 4.25 18.11
N TYR A 104 29.71 5.18 17.24
CA TYR A 104 28.36 5.20 16.68
C TYR A 104 28.01 3.93 15.91
N ASN A 105 28.84 3.57 14.93
CA ASN A 105 28.59 2.40 14.09
C ASN A 105 28.58 1.11 14.91
N ASN A 106 29.45 0.99 15.91
CA ASN A 106 29.50 -0.16 16.79
C ASN A 106 28.23 -0.29 17.65
N GLN A 107 27.74 0.81 18.23
CA GLN A 107 26.49 0.81 19.02
C GLN A 107 25.27 0.53 18.15
N ALA A 108 25.19 1.13 16.96
CA ALA A 108 24.11 0.90 16.00
C ALA A 108 24.08 -0.57 15.52
N SER A 109 25.24 -1.12 15.13
CA SER A 109 25.34 -2.51 14.70
C SER A 109 24.99 -3.49 15.83
N ALA A 110 25.45 -3.24 17.05
CA ALA A 110 25.09 -4.05 18.22
C ALA A 110 23.59 -3.97 18.56
N HIS A 111 22.95 -2.81 18.31
CA HIS A 111 21.51 -2.66 18.46
C HIS A 111 20.76 -3.46 17.39
N ILE A 112 21.19 -3.41 16.13
CA ILE A 112 20.64 -4.22 15.05
C ILE A 112 20.77 -5.72 15.38
N ASP A 113 21.90 -6.18 15.88
CA ASP A 113 22.07 -7.59 16.28
C ASP A 113 21.05 -8.04 17.32
N LYS A 114 20.67 -7.15 18.26
CA LYS A 114 19.61 -7.46 19.24
C LYS A 114 18.25 -7.59 18.55
N ILE A 115 17.95 -6.74 17.57
CA ILE A 115 16.71 -6.80 16.78
C ILE A 115 16.66 -8.09 15.98
N LEU A 116 17.75 -8.44 15.28
CA LEU A 116 17.85 -9.67 14.49
C LEU A 116 17.64 -10.91 15.34
N LYS A 117 18.23 -10.97 16.55
CA LYS A 117 17.98 -12.05 17.51
C LYS A 117 16.52 -12.16 17.95
N ARG A 118 15.77 -11.05 18.00
CA ARG A 118 14.32 -11.05 18.30
C ARG A 118 13.52 -11.52 17.08
N LEU A 119 13.88 -11.08 15.89
CA LEU A 119 13.29 -11.52 14.62
C LEU A 119 13.48 -13.02 14.37
N ASP A 120 14.67 -13.55 14.64
CA ASP A 120 14.97 -14.98 14.58
C ASP A 120 13.98 -15.80 15.39
N LYS A 121 13.79 -15.43 16.66
CA LYS A 121 12.85 -16.08 17.56
C LYS A 121 11.41 -15.94 17.06
N LEU A 122 11.06 -14.74 16.59
CA LEU A 122 9.72 -14.46 16.06
C LEU A 122 9.43 -15.32 14.83
N PHE A 123 10.28 -15.27 13.81
CA PHE A 123 10.09 -16.00 12.55
C PHE A 123 10.13 -17.51 12.73
N GLN A 124 10.88 -18.02 13.71
CA GLN A 124 10.89 -19.45 14.05
C GLN A 124 9.67 -19.89 14.87
N SER A 125 8.91 -18.97 15.47
CA SER A 125 7.74 -19.32 16.28
C SER A 125 6.55 -19.79 15.44
N THR A 126 5.78 -20.73 16.00
CA THR A 126 4.47 -21.14 15.47
C THR A 126 3.48 -19.98 15.47
N SER A 127 3.49 -19.16 16.53
CA SER A 127 2.63 -17.98 16.65
C SER A 127 2.80 -16.97 15.51
N PHE A 128 4.01 -16.83 14.96
CA PHE A 128 4.23 -15.94 13.83
C PHE A 128 3.59 -16.46 12.55
N VAL A 129 3.69 -17.78 12.30
CA VAL A 129 3.02 -18.43 11.16
C VAL A 129 1.50 -18.30 11.28
N GLU A 130 0.95 -18.48 12.47
CA GLU A 130 -0.48 -18.27 12.75
C GLU A 130 -0.89 -16.81 12.49
N GLN A 131 -0.11 -15.83 12.94
CA GLN A 131 -0.38 -14.40 12.67
C GLN A 131 -0.35 -14.10 11.17
N LEU A 132 0.62 -14.64 10.44
CA LEU A 132 0.73 -14.50 8.98
C LEU A 132 -0.50 -15.09 8.28
N GLN A 133 -0.95 -16.27 8.69
CA GLN A 133 -2.14 -16.91 8.14
C GLN A 133 -3.42 -16.13 8.47
N GLN A 134 -3.57 -15.68 9.71
CA GLN A 134 -4.72 -14.86 10.14
C GLN A 134 -4.80 -13.55 9.37
N HIS A 135 -3.66 -12.90 9.14
CA HIS A 135 -3.60 -11.66 8.36
C HIS A 135 -4.08 -11.88 6.91
N ASN A 136 -3.58 -12.93 6.25
CA ASN A 136 -4.02 -13.27 4.90
C ASN A 136 -5.49 -13.69 4.85
N GLN A 137 -5.98 -14.47 5.82
CA GLN A 137 -7.39 -14.84 5.90
C GLN A 137 -8.30 -13.61 6.09
N TYR A 138 -7.89 -12.64 6.91
CA TYR A 138 -8.61 -11.39 7.07
C TYR A 138 -8.68 -10.64 5.74
N TYR A 139 -7.55 -10.51 5.04
CA TYR A 139 -7.47 -9.87 3.74
C TYR A 139 -8.38 -10.55 2.69
N THR A 140 -8.31 -11.88 2.54
CA THR A 140 -9.20 -12.62 1.62
C THR A 140 -10.67 -12.43 1.97
N LYS A 141 -11.03 -12.46 3.27
CA LYS A 141 -12.41 -12.20 3.71
C LYS A 141 -12.89 -10.80 3.37
N GLN A 142 -12.02 -9.79 3.35
CA GLN A 142 -12.40 -8.45 2.92
C GLN A 142 -12.68 -8.39 1.42
N ILE A 143 -11.88 -9.07 0.61
CA ILE A 143 -12.12 -9.20 -0.84
C ILE A 143 -13.45 -9.90 -1.08
N GLU A 144 -13.66 -11.06 -0.47
CA GLU A 144 -14.89 -11.84 -0.65
C GLU A 144 -16.12 -11.08 -0.16
N LYS A 145 -16.02 -10.35 0.95
CA LYS A 145 -17.12 -9.50 1.41
C LYS A 145 -17.50 -8.43 0.38
N ILE A 146 -16.53 -7.82 -0.31
CA ILE A 146 -16.80 -6.83 -1.35
C ILE A 146 -17.42 -7.53 -2.57
N ARG A 147 -16.88 -8.70 -2.96
CA ARG A 147 -17.39 -9.54 -4.05
C ARG A 147 -18.85 -9.92 -3.82
N GLU A 148 -19.17 -10.53 -2.68
CA GLU A 148 -20.54 -10.89 -2.29
C GLU A 148 -21.47 -9.66 -2.31
N SER A 149 -20.99 -8.53 -1.79
CA SER A 149 -21.77 -7.31 -1.77
C SER A 149 -22.03 -6.75 -3.17
N TYR A 150 -21.09 -6.87 -4.10
CA TYR A 150 -21.29 -6.48 -5.48
C TYR A 150 -22.26 -7.44 -6.18
N CYS A 151 -22.07 -8.75 -6.06
CA CYS A 151 -22.98 -9.75 -6.61
C CYS A 151 -24.43 -9.55 -6.14
N THR A 152 -24.63 -9.25 -4.86
CA THR A 152 -25.97 -8.93 -4.30
C THR A 152 -26.59 -7.71 -4.99
N VAL A 153 -25.79 -6.68 -5.29
CA VAL A 153 -26.26 -5.50 -6.03
C VAL A 153 -26.58 -5.87 -7.48
N SER A 154 -25.74 -6.67 -8.14
CA SER A 154 -25.97 -7.15 -9.51
C SER A 154 -27.23 -8.02 -9.62
N GLU A 155 -27.60 -8.79 -8.59
CA GLU A 155 -28.88 -9.51 -8.57
C GLU A 155 -30.09 -8.56 -8.57
N THR A 156 -29.95 -7.38 -7.95
CA THR A 156 -31.00 -6.36 -7.88
C THR A 156 -31.01 -5.47 -9.13
N TYR A 157 -29.84 -5.21 -9.71
CA TYR A 157 -29.61 -4.37 -10.88
C TYR A 157 -28.80 -5.16 -11.94
N PRO A 158 -29.42 -6.14 -12.60
CA PRO A 158 -28.72 -7.07 -13.51
C PRO A 158 -28.08 -6.38 -14.71
N ASP A 159 -28.66 -5.25 -15.14
CA ASP A 159 -28.18 -4.48 -16.29
C ASP A 159 -27.30 -3.30 -15.86
N ALA A 160 -26.84 -3.23 -14.61
CA ALA A 160 -26.01 -2.12 -14.14
C ALA A 160 -24.77 -1.93 -15.04
N VAL A 161 -24.47 -0.68 -15.37
CA VAL A 161 -23.31 -0.32 -16.19
C VAL A 161 -22.14 0.00 -15.29
N ASP A 162 -21.04 -0.73 -15.45
CA ASP A 162 -19.79 -0.44 -14.75
C ASP A 162 -18.98 0.63 -15.48
N LEU A 163 -18.56 1.64 -14.73
CA LEU A 163 -17.71 2.73 -15.19
C LEU A 163 -16.39 2.67 -14.43
N LYS A 164 -15.28 2.79 -15.16
CA LYS A 164 -13.92 2.81 -14.59
C LYS A 164 -13.27 4.17 -14.82
N PHE A 165 -12.79 4.76 -13.74
CA PHE A 165 -12.01 5.98 -13.74
C PHE A 165 -10.66 5.74 -13.08
N GLU A 166 -9.60 6.32 -13.63
CA GLU A 166 -8.32 6.45 -12.95
C GLU A 166 -8.12 7.90 -12.52
N LEU A 167 -7.86 8.10 -11.23
CA LEU A 167 -7.61 9.42 -10.64
C LEU A 167 -6.13 9.51 -10.27
N SER A 168 -5.44 10.52 -10.78
CA SER A 168 -4.04 10.81 -10.45
C SER A 168 -3.79 12.31 -10.31
N LEU A 169 -2.58 12.69 -9.94
CA LEU A 169 -2.13 14.08 -9.99
C LEU A 169 -1.19 14.28 -11.18
N GLU A 170 -1.12 15.52 -11.69
CA GLU A 170 -0.21 15.91 -12.77
C GLU A 170 1.26 15.73 -12.38
N GLY A 171 1.99 15.04 -13.26
CA GLY A 171 3.45 14.95 -13.33
C GLY A 171 4.19 14.82 -12.02
N PHE A 172 5.09 15.78 -11.81
CA PHE A 172 5.98 15.81 -10.66
C PHE A 172 5.20 15.86 -9.35
N LEU A 173 4.03 16.53 -9.30
CA LEU A 173 3.25 16.69 -8.08
C LEU A 173 2.80 15.35 -7.51
N ASN A 174 2.42 14.38 -8.35
CA ASN A 174 2.05 13.04 -7.88
C ASN A 174 3.19 12.35 -7.12
N GLN A 175 4.45 12.72 -7.41
CA GLN A 175 5.63 12.15 -6.77
C GLN A 175 5.96 12.79 -5.41
N TRP A 176 5.35 13.93 -5.05
CA TRP A 176 5.64 14.63 -3.79
C TRP A 176 4.51 14.57 -2.76
N VAL A 177 3.36 14.04 -3.15
CA VAL A 177 2.21 13.86 -2.25
C VAL A 177 2.35 12.52 -1.53
N ASP A 178 2.49 12.59 -0.21
CA ASP A 178 2.49 11.40 0.65
C ASP A 178 1.10 10.79 0.79
N ILE A 179 1.03 9.55 1.28
CA ILE A 179 -0.22 8.80 1.40
C ILE A 179 -1.24 9.46 2.34
N SER A 180 -0.80 10.28 3.29
CA SER A 180 -1.70 10.95 4.23
C SER A 180 -2.42 12.09 3.54
N GLU A 181 -1.69 12.90 2.79
CA GLU A 181 -2.25 13.97 1.98
C GLU A 181 -3.12 13.41 0.86
N TRP A 182 -2.67 12.33 0.19
CA TRP A 182 -3.47 11.62 -0.80
C TRP A 182 -4.80 11.12 -0.22
N ASN A 183 -4.77 10.49 0.96
CA ASN A 183 -5.98 10.06 1.64
C ASN A 183 -6.93 11.23 1.94
N LYS A 184 -6.42 12.42 2.32
CA LYS A 184 -7.28 13.61 2.51
C LYS A 184 -7.93 14.04 1.20
N LEU A 185 -7.16 14.16 0.12
CA LEU A 185 -7.66 14.53 -1.21
C LEU A 185 -8.76 13.56 -1.66
N PHE A 186 -8.52 12.26 -1.55
CA PHE A 186 -9.50 11.25 -1.95
C PHE A 186 -10.76 11.25 -1.06
N ASN A 187 -10.61 11.43 0.25
CA ASN A 187 -11.77 11.59 1.14
C ASN A 187 -12.59 12.85 0.81
N HIS A 188 -11.94 13.95 0.40
CA HIS A 188 -12.63 15.16 -0.05
C HIS A 188 -13.34 14.93 -1.38
N PHE A 189 -12.70 14.26 -2.33
CA PHE A 189 -13.31 13.86 -3.60
C PHE A 189 -14.59 13.05 -3.37
N GLN A 190 -14.53 12.02 -2.53
CA GLN A 190 -15.71 11.20 -2.19
C GLN A 190 -16.83 12.03 -1.53
N LYS A 191 -16.50 13.06 -0.74
CA LYS A 191 -17.49 13.99 -0.17
C LYS A 191 -18.11 14.88 -1.24
N GLU A 192 -17.35 15.37 -2.21
CA GLU A 192 -17.87 16.16 -3.32
C GLU A 192 -18.78 15.31 -4.22
N LEU A 193 -18.37 14.09 -4.59
CA LEU A 193 -19.22 13.16 -5.35
C LEU A 193 -20.55 12.90 -4.67
N LYS A 194 -20.54 12.68 -3.36
CA LYS A 194 -21.77 12.48 -2.57
C LYS A 194 -22.70 13.68 -2.55
N LYS A 195 -22.30 14.87 -3.01
CA LYS A 195 -23.19 16.03 -3.14
C LYS A 195 -23.94 16.03 -4.47
N LEU A 196 -23.43 15.32 -5.48
CA LEU A 196 -24.01 15.31 -6.82
C LEU A 196 -25.35 14.54 -6.83
N PRO A 197 -26.41 15.11 -7.43
CA PRO A 197 -27.72 14.45 -7.49
C PRO A 197 -27.68 13.09 -8.19
N TRP A 198 -26.97 13.01 -9.32
CA TRP A 198 -26.86 11.76 -10.09
C TRP A 198 -26.15 10.67 -9.31
N TYR A 199 -25.13 11.01 -8.52
CA TYR A 199 -24.37 10.02 -7.74
C TYR A 199 -25.29 9.33 -6.72
N LYS A 200 -26.21 10.07 -6.09
CA LYS A 200 -27.18 9.49 -5.13
C LYS A 200 -28.29 8.71 -5.81
N ALA A 201 -28.74 9.18 -6.98
CA ALA A 201 -29.90 8.62 -7.65
C ALA A 201 -29.56 7.37 -8.48
N GLN A 202 -28.40 7.38 -9.13
CA GLN A 202 -28.09 6.46 -10.23
C GLN A 202 -27.03 5.42 -9.83
N VAL A 203 -26.06 5.79 -8.99
CA VAL A 203 -25.00 4.85 -8.57
C VAL A 203 -25.57 3.84 -7.58
N VAL A 204 -25.34 2.56 -7.84
CA VAL A 204 -25.80 1.45 -7.00
C VAL A 204 -24.65 0.81 -6.22
N PHE A 205 -23.43 0.86 -6.75
CA PHE A 205 -22.23 0.35 -6.09
C PHE A 205 -21.02 1.21 -6.38
N THR A 206 -20.10 1.26 -5.42
CA THR A 206 -18.78 1.87 -5.60
C THR A 206 -17.70 0.93 -5.15
N PHE A 207 -16.59 0.91 -5.87
CA PHE A 207 -15.37 0.22 -5.49
C PHE A 207 -14.17 1.09 -5.83
N HIS A 208 -13.14 1.05 -5.00
CA HIS A 208 -11.88 1.70 -5.32
C HIS A 208 -10.70 0.90 -4.83
N GLN A 209 -9.58 1.11 -5.51
CA GLN A 209 -8.26 0.63 -5.15
C GLN A 209 -7.24 1.75 -5.35
N ILE A 210 -6.41 1.97 -4.34
CA ILE A 210 -5.29 2.90 -4.36
C ILE A 210 -4.03 2.07 -4.56
N VAL A 211 -3.35 2.33 -5.66
CA VAL A 211 -2.11 1.64 -6.04
C VAL A 211 -0.98 2.64 -6.13
N ARG A 212 0.24 2.20 -5.77
CA ARG A 212 1.44 2.96 -6.06
C ARG A 212 1.86 2.69 -7.50
N VAL A 213 2.14 3.75 -8.25
CA VAL A 213 2.77 3.66 -9.56
C VAL A 213 4.01 4.52 -9.53
N ASP A 214 5.17 3.89 -9.68
CA ASP A 214 6.49 4.49 -9.50
C ASP A 214 6.60 5.22 -8.14
N ARG A 215 6.70 6.56 -8.18
CA ARG A 215 6.82 7.41 -6.99
C ARG A 215 5.51 8.05 -6.54
N GLY A 216 4.42 7.86 -7.27
CA GLY A 216 3.11 8.46 -6.97
C GLY A 216 2.00 7.43 -6.75
N TYR A 217 0.78 7.93 -6.63
CA TYR A 217 -0.41 7.10 -6.42
C TYR A 217 -1.42 7.29 -7.53
N VAL A 218 -2.19 6.23 -7.77
CA VAL A 218 -3.36 6.23 -8.64
C VAL A 218 -4.51 5.59 -7.91
N VAL A 219 -5.70 6.18 -8.02
CA VAL A 219 -6.93 5.55 -7.59
C VAL A 219 -7.63 4.96 -8.79
N LYS A 220 -7.75 3.64 -8.84
CA LYS A 220 -8.72 2.95 -9.70
C LYS A 220 -10.08 3.06 -9.03
N PHE A 221 -11.02 3.76 -9.65
CA PHE A 221 -12.33 4.09 -9.10
C PHE A 221 -13.42 3.54 -10.00
N PHE A 222 -14.24 2.64 -9.46
CA PHE A 222 -15.29 1.94 -10.17
C PHE A 222 -16.66 2.33 -9.62
N LEU A 223 -17.59 2.58 -10.54
CA LEU A 223 -18.99 2.87 -10.24
C LEU A 223 -19.87 1.90 -11.02
N ALA A 224 -20.81 1.24 -10.33
CA ALA A 224 -21.91 0.57 -11.00
C ALA A 224 -23.11 1.50 -10.99
N VAL A 225 -23.69 1.75 -12.16
CA VAL A 225 -24.79 2.70 -12.36
C VAL A 225 -26.03 1.96 -12.87
N ASP A 226 -27.19 2.28 -12.32
CA ASP A 226 -28.48 1.78 -12.78
C ASP A 226 -28.69 2.13 -14.27
N ALA A 227 -28.75 1.11 -15.15
CA ALA A 227 -28.87 1.31 -16.59
C ALA A 227 -30.10 2.13 -16.99
N LEU A 228 -31.21 2.01 -16.25
CA LEU A 228 -32.44 2.75 -16.55
C LEU A 228 -32.29 4.26 -16.34
N LEU A 229 -31.33 4.66 -15.50
CA LEU A 229 -31.03 6.04 -15.17
C LEU A 229 -29.70 6.49 -15.78
N CYS A 230 -29.03 5.61 -16.53
CA CYS A 230 -27.70 5.88 -17.05
C CYS A 230 -27.77 6.91 -18.18
N VAL A 231 -27.00 7.99 -18.05
CA VAL A 231 -26.79 8.99 -19.11
C VAL A 231 -25.50 8.71 -19.89
N GLU A 232 -25.15 9.58 -20.84
CA GLU A 232 -23.91 9.48 -21.62
C GLU A 232 -22.66 9.47 -20.73
N PHE A 233 -21.70 8.59 -21.04
CA PHE A 233 -20.46 8.43 -20.26
C PHE A 233 -19.63 9.71 -20.14
N SER A 234 -19.66 10.54 -21.19
CA SER A 234 -19.02 11.87 -21.21
C SER A 234 -19.52 12.78 -20.09
N ALA A 235 -20.79 12.67 -19.70
CA ALA A 235 -21.38 13.47 -18.63
C ALA A 235 -20.81 13.09 -17.27
N TYR A 236 -20.70 11.78 -16.97
CA TYR A 236 -20.08 11.31 -15.72
C TYR A 236 -18.60 11.67 -15.66
N SER A 237 -17.88 11.46 -16.77
CA SER A 237 -16.45 11.79 -16.85
C SER A 237 -16.20 13.25 -16.53
N ARG A 238 -16.99 14.18 -17.11
CA ARG A 238 -16.88 15.62 -16.84
C ARG A 238 -17.15 15.99 -15.38
N GLU A 239 -18.15 15.40 -14.75
CA GLU A 239 -18.49 15.70 -13.35
C GLU A 239 -17.45 15.14 -12.37
N ILE A 240 -16.90 13.95 -12.67
CA ILE A 240 -15.82 13.33 -11.90
C ILE A 240 -14.52 14.12 -12.05
N ASP A 241 -14.16 14.51 -13.27
CA ASP A 241 -13.02 15.39 -13.57
C ASP A 241 -13.14 16.70 -12.79
N TYR A 242 -14.30 17.36 -12.86
CA TYR A 242 -14.56 18.59 -12.12
C TYR A 242 -14.39 18.41 -10.61
N CYS A 243 -14.96 17.34 -10.02
CA CYS A 243 -14.83 17.08 -8.60
C CYS A 243 -13.37 16.80 -8.19
N TRP A 244 -12.65 16.05 -9.02
CA TRP A 244 -11.26 15.71 -8.74
C TRP A 244 -10.35 16.94 -8.84
N LYS A 245 -10.46 17.72 -9.92
CA LYS A 245 -9.77 19.00 -10.09
C LYS A 245 -10.09 19.97 -8.96
N LYS A 246 -11.35 20.06 -8.54
CA LYS A 246 -11.75 20.94 -7.44
C LYS A 246 -11.03 20.62 -6.13
N VAL A 247 -10.90 19.35 -5.76
CA VAL A 247 -10.27 18.98 -4.48
C VAL A 247 -8.74 18.96 -4.55
N THR A 248 -8.17 19.03 -5.75
CA THR A 248 -6.74 19.02 -6.02
C THR A 248 -6.19 20.36 -6.51
N ASP A 249 -6.95 21.45 -6.37
CA ASP A 249 -6.59 22.79 -6.87
C ASP A 249 -6.21 22.79 -8.36
N ASN A 250 -7.02 22.11 -9.18
CA ASN A 250 -6.87 21.90 -10.63
C ASN A 250 -5.61 21.14 -11.07
N LYS A 251 -4.98 20.38 -10.17
CA LYS A 251 -3.80 19.53 -10.48
C LYS A 251 -4.15 18.06 -10.69
N GLY A 252 -5.42 17.72 -10.59
CA GLY A 252 -5.94 16.38 -10.71
C GLY A 252 -6.20 16.00 -12.16
N MET A 253 -5.78 14.79 -12.51
CA MET A 253 -6.06 14.14 -13.78
C MET A 253 -7.04 13.01 -13.56
N THR A 254 -8.04 12.92 -14.44
CA THR A 254 -8.96 11.81 -14.49
C THR A 254 -8.95 11.18 -15.87
N PHE A 255 -8.97 9.86 -15.93
CA PHE A 255 -9.03 9.14 -17.18
C PHE A 255 -10.16 8.11 -17.14
N CYS A 256 -11.06 8.18 -18.11
CA CYS A 256 -12.15 7.24 -18.32
C CYS A 256 -11.90 6.45 -19.61
N LEU A 257 -11.65 5.15 -19.48
CA LEU A 257 -11.35 4.28 -20.63
C LEU A 257 -12.43 4.33 -21.71
N GLN A 258 -13.68 4.50 -21.27
CA GLN A 258 -14.88 4.44 -22.11
C GLN A 258 -15.13 5.73 -22.91
N SER A 259 -14.46 6.85 -22.58
CA SER A 259 -14.63 8.14 -23.27
C SER A 259 -13.35 8.74 -23.85
N ASP A 260 -12.18 8.43 -23.29
CA ASP A 260 -10.99 9.29 -23.44
C ASP A 260 -9.92 8.73 -24.39
N PHE A 261 -10.14 7.54 -24.97
CA PHE A 261 -9.12 6.82 -25.77
C PHE A 261 -8.63 7.58 -27.01
N GLN A 262 -9.44 8.49 -27.55
CA GLN A 262 -9.11 9.24 -28.78
C GLN A 262 -8.66 10.69 -28.51
N LEU A 263 -8.94 11.26 -27.34
CA LEU A 263 -8.73 12.69 -27.07
C LEU A 263 -7.32 13.03 -26.56
N TYR A 264 -6.60 12.07 -25.97
CA TYR A 264 -5.36 12.33 -25.23
C TYR A 264 -4.11 11.65 -25.81
N GLN A 265 -4.06 11.45 -27.14
CA GLN A 265 -2.94 10.79 -27.81
C GLN A 265 -1.61 11.59 -27.77
N HIS A 266 -1.60 12.81 -27.24
CA HIS A 266 -0.49 13.75 -27.39
C HIS A 266 0.17 14.22 -26.10
N GLU A 267 -0.28 13.77 -24.93
CA GLU A 267 0.34 14.11 -23.64
C GLU A 267 1.03 12.90 -23.01
N ASP A 268 2.32 13.02 -22.70
CA ASP A 268 3.17 11.92 -22.21
C ASP A 268 2.61 11.24 -20.95
N GLU A 269 1.95 11.99 -20.07
CA GLU A 269 1.34 11.45 -18.85
C GLU A 269 0.08 10.64 -19.13
N TYR A 270 -0.76 11.09 -20.08
CA TYR A 270 -1.88 10.31 -20.56
C TYR A 270 -1.41 9.08 -21.34
N GLN A 271 -0.28 9.14 -22.05
CA GLN A 271 0.32 7.96 -22.66
C GLN A 271 0.75 6.93 -21.61
N LEU A 272 1.31 7.36 -20.48
CA LEU A 272 1.61 6.46 -19.36
C LEU A 272 0.34 5.87 -18.73
N ILE A 273 -0.73 6.65 -18.60
CA ILE A 273 -2.05 6.16 -18.15
C ILE A 273 -2.62 5.14 -19.16
N ILE A 274 -2.55 5.42 -20.46
CA ILE A 274 -3.03 4.54 -21.53
C ILE A 274 -2.22 3.24 -21.57
N GLN A 275 -0.89 3.31 -21.48
CA GLN A 275 -0.03 2.13 -21.42
C GLN A 275 -0.32 1.25 -20.19
N ARG A 276 -0.58 1.88 -19.04
CA ARG A 276 -1.00 1.15 -17.83
C ARG A 276 -2.36 0.50 -18.00
N ASN A 277 -3.34 1.22 -18.54
CA ASN A 277 -4.66 0.65 -18.83
C ASN A 277 -4.63 -0.44 -19.90
N ALA A 278 -3.69 -0.39 -20.85
CA ALA A 278 -3.50 -1.47 -21.82
C ALA A 278 -2.96 -2.76 -21.17
N GLN A 279 -2.31 -2.65 -20.00
CA GLN A 279 -1.85 -3.77 -19.19
C GLN A 279 -2.87 -4.19 -18.12
N ASP A 280 -3.73 -3.27 -17.69
CA ASP A 280 -4.76 -3.46 -16.67
C ASP A 280 -6.07 -3.96 -17.29
N GLN A 281 -6.32 -5.27 -17.21
CA GLN A 281 -7.45 -5.92 -17.87
C GLN A 281 -8.78 -5.73 -17.13
N ALA A 282 -8.74 -5.31 -15.87
CA ALA A 282 -9.94 -5.05 -15.08
C ALA A 282 -10.73 -3.84 -15.58
N LEU A 283 -11.92 -4.11 -16.13
CA LEU A 283 -12.89 -3.12 -16.58
C LEU A 283 -14.06 -2.92 -15.60
N ASP A 284 -14.23 -3.86 -14.68
CA ASP A 284 -15.33 -3.92 -13.73
C ASP A 284 -14.83 -4.28 -12.31
N PRO A 285 -15.66 -4.07 -11.27
CA PRO A 285 -15.28 -4.38 -9.89
C PRO A 285 -14.88 -5.84 -9.65
N LEU A 286 -15.53 -6.83 -10.29
CA LEU A 286 -15.21 -8.25 -10.07
C LEU A 286 -13.86 -8.62 -10.67
N SER A 287 -13.60 -8.17 -11.90
CA SER A 287 -12.30 -8.35 -12.55
C SER A 287 -11.18 -7.71 -11.72
N ALA A 288 -11.39 -6.51 -11.20
CA ALA A 288 -10.43 -5.85 -10.32
C ALA A 288 -10.18 -6.62 -9.02
N LEU A 289 -11.23 -7.20 -8.41
CA LEU A 289 -11.11 -8.06 -7.23
C LEU A 289 -10.38 -9.38 -7.54
N ASN A 290 -10.54 -9.93 -8.75
CA ASN A 290 -9.86 -11.16 -9.19
C ASN A 290 -8.36 -10.95 -9.45
N GLU A 291 -7.97 -9.74 -9.86
CA GLU A 291 -6.57 -9.37 -10.06
C GLU A 291 -5.85 -8.99 -8.75
N MET A 292 -6.58 -8.87 -7.63
CA MET A 292 -5.95 -8.61 -6.35
C MET A 292 -5.02 -9.78 -5.97
N PRO A 293 -3.84 -9.50 -5.37
CA PRO A 293 -2.94 -10.57 -4.95
C PRO A 293 -3.65 -11.54 -4.01
N ASP A 294 -3.37 -12.85 -4.10
CA ASP A 294 -3.99 -13.85 -3.23
C ASP A 294 -3.69 -13.63 -1.73
N ARG A 295 -2.58 -12.97 -1.43
CA ARG A 295 -2.05 -12.76 -0.08
C ARG A 295 -1.47 -11.37 0.09
N GLU A 296 -1.96 -10.64 1.09
CA GLU A 296 -1.40 -9.34 1.48
C GLU A 296 0.04 -9.49 1.99
N THR A 297 0.39 -10.61 2.64
CA THR A 297 1.77 -10.86 3.10
C THR A 297 2.64 -11.53 2.03
N SER A 298 2.21 -11.57 0.76
CA SER A 298 2.94 -12.30 -0.29
C SER A 298 4.41 -11.94 -0.29
N ILE A 299 5.21 -12.95 -0.58
CA ILE A 299 6.66 -12.89 -0.56
C ILE A 299 7.20 -12.55 -1.96
N GLU A 300 6.32 -12.44 -2.96
CA GLU A 300 6.61 -12.16 -4.37
C GLU A 300 5.91 -10.86 -4.82
N GLY A 301 6.59 -10.05 -5.66
CA GLY A 301 6.01 -8.85 -6.32
C GLY A 301 5.70 -7.67 -5.39
N LEU A 302 6.72 -6.87 -5.05
CA LEU A 302 6.68 -5.97 -3.89
C LEU A 302 6.97 -4.49 -4.15
N ALA A 303 7.44 -4.12 -5.35
CA ALA A 303 7.95 -2.76 -5.59
C ALA A 303 6.91 -1.63 -5.39
N ASN A 304 5.61 -1.95 -5.46
CA ASN A 304 4.52 -0.97 -5.46
C ASN A 304 3.60 -1.06 -4.22
N ARG A 305 4.03 -1.73 -3.13
CA ARG A 305 3.20 -1.84 -1.92
C ARG A 305 3.25 -0.59 -1.04
N ILE A 306 2.09 -0.21 -0.52
CA ILE A 306 1.95 0.87 0.45
C ILE A 306 2.24 0.30 1.84
N CYS A 307 3.46 0.50 2.33
CA CYS A 307 3.97 -0.15 3.54
C CYS A 307 3.71 0.62 4.85
N VAL A 308 3.29 1.88 4.71
CA VAL A 308 3.00 2.80 5.82
C VAL A 308 1.75 3.55 5.47
N THR A 309 0.76 3.56 6.36
CA THR A 309 -0.54 4.20 6.10
C THR A 309 -1.05 4.89 7.35
N PRO A 310 -1.78 6.01 7.24
CA PRO A 310 -2.41 6.61 8.40
C PRO A 310 -3.48 5.65 8.96
N LYS A 311 -3.73 5.71 10.27
CA LYS A 311 -4.76 4.88 10.90
C LYS A 311 -6.13 5.12 10.22
N GLY A 312 -6.79 4.01 9.87
CA GLY A 312 -8.10 4.04 9.22
C GLY A 312 -8.06 4.16 7.69
N PHE A 313 -6.87 4.31 7.10
CA PHE A 313 -6.69 4.22 5.66
C PHE A 313 -7.16 2.86 5.13
N LYS A 314 -7.84 2.90 3.99
CA LYS A 314 -8.25 1.72 3.24
C LYS A 314 -7.72 1.87 1.83
N TRP A 315 -6.72 1.07 1.49
CA TRP A 315 -6.16 1.07 0.13
C TRP A 315 -7.12 0.41 -0.87
N PHE A 316 -8.12 -0.34 -0.41
CA PHE A 316 -9.26 -0.74 -1.22
C PHE A 316 -10.54 -0.77 -0.38
N HIS A 317 -11.68 -0.46 -1.00
CA HIS A 317 -12.99 -0.59 -0.38
C HIS A 317 -14.09 -0.58 -1.44
N GLY A 318 -15.08 -1.44 -1.24
CA GLY A 318 -16.33 -1.39 -1.98
C GLY A 318 -17.55 -1.42 -1.08
N THR A 319 -18.62 -0.78 -1.53
CA THR A 319 -19.89 -0.71 -0.81
C THR A 319 -21.04 -0.37 -1.77
N PRO A 320 -22.25 -0.90 -1.52
CA PRO A 320 -23.46 -0.38 -2.12
C PRO A 320 -23.66 1.08 -1.72
N VAL A 321 -24.20 1.88 -2.64
CA VAL A 321 -24.62 3.25 -2.34
C VAL A 321 -26.00 3.18 -1.71
N ARG A 322 -26.09 3.52 -0.42
CA ARG A 322 -27.37 3.57 0.29
C ARG A 322 -28.19 4.75 -0.26
N ARG A 323 -29.38 4.43 -0.77
CA ARG A 323 -30.41 5.42 -1.15
C ARG A 323 -31.13 5.94 0.09
#